data_AF-A0AB33L432-F1
#
_entry.id   AF-A0AB33L432-F1
#
_cell.length_a   1.000
_cell.length_b   1.000
_cell.length_c   1.000
_cell.angle_alpha   90.00
_cell.angle_beta   90.00
_cell.angle_gamma   90.00
#
_symmetry.space_group_name_H-M   'P 1'
#
loop_
_entity.id
_entity.type
_entity.pdbx_description
1 polymer ?
#
loop_
_entity_poly.entity_id
_entity_poly.type
_entity_poly.pdbx_seq_one_letter_code
_entity_poly.pdbx_strand_id
1 'polypeptide(L)'
;MYYNRFRYYSSESGTYISQDPIGLAGGMPNMYAYVSDSNSWVDPLGLTKFNPIEVLGRKVYQNGTDFVTGTPDIVDSSVNKHIRKRIANGATNLDLMKTGNAPIGIDGKQINLHHVIGQEPGPMVELTSSFHKKHHKALHGLIENKRSFRNNKALHNAYESFRKKYWKERAKGLSCC
;
A
#
# COMPACT_ATOMS: atom_id res chain seq x y z
N MET A 1 -5.23 -2.15 39.70
CA MET A 1 -6.60 -1.71 40.01
C MET A 1 -6.65 -0.22 39.74
N TYR A 2 -7.23 0.21 38.61
CA TYR A 2 -7.26 1.63 38.22
C TYR A 2 -8.66 2.19 38.48
N TYR A 3 -8.73 3.21 39.32
CA TYR A 3 -9.96 3.89 39.72
C TYR A 3 -10.22 5.07 38.78
N ASN A 4 -11.34 5.02 38.04
CA ASN A 4 -11.96 6.19 37.43
C ASN A 4 -13.28 6.43 38.17
N ARG A 5 -13.43 7.63 38.76
CA ARG A 5 -14.28 7.94 39.92
C ARG A 5 -15.80 7.69 39.76
N PHE A 6 -16.28 7.18 38.61
CA PHE A 6 -17.71 6.89 38.40
C PHE A 6 -18.02 5.63 37.54
N ARG A 7 -17.05 4.79 37.15
CA ARG A 7 -17.33 3.53 36.44
C ARG A 7 -16.35 2.42 36.82
N TYR A 8 -16.88 1.22 37.09
CA TYR A 8 -16.09 0.03 37.35
C TYR A 8 -15.73 -0.66 36.03
N TYR A 9 -14.45 -1.03 35.87
CA TYR A 9 -13.89 -1.65 34.67
C TYR A 9 -13.56 -3.12 34.94
N SER A 10 -13.94 -4.03 34.03
CA SER A 10 -13.51 -5.43 34.05
C SER A 10 -12.39 -5.66 33.03
N SER A 11 -11.20 -6.02 33.52
CA SER A 11 -10.04 -6.30 32.66
C SER A 11 -10.14 -7.61 31.89
N GLU A 12 -10.99 -8.54 32.33
CA GLU A 12 -11.16 -9.85 31.69
C GLU A 12 -12.03 -9.75 30.42
N SER A 13 -12.96 -8.80 30.40
CA SER A 13 -13.97 -8.64 29.34
C SER A 13 -13.72 -7.44 28.43
N GLY A 14 -12.85 -6.52 28.83
CA GLY A 14 -12.55 -5.29 28.07
C GLY A 14 -13.70 -4.27 28.06
N THR A 15 -14.66 -4.36 28.97
CA THR A 15 -15.88 -3.51 29.01
C THR A 15 -16.11 -2.90 30.40
N TYR A 16 -16.93 -1.84 30.43
CA TYR A 16 -17.44 -1.30 31.70
C TYR A 16 -18.58 -2.18 32.21
N ILE A 17 -18.59 -2.45 33.51
CA ILE A 17 -19.61 -3.28 34.18
C ILE A 17 -20.84 -2.46 34.59
N SER A 18 -20.81 -1.14 34.38
CA SER A 18 -21.87 -0.19 34.76
C SER A 18 -22.27 0.70 33.58
N GLN A 19 -23.58 0.91 33.39
CA GLN A 19 -24.18 1.68 32.31
C GLN A 19 -23.84 3.19 32.37
N ASP A 20 -23.62 3.83 31.22
CA ASP A 20 -23.32 5.26 31.09
C ASP A 20 -24.53 6.16 31.48
N PRO A 21 -24.40 7.09 32.45
CA PRO A 21 -25.50 7.96 32.88
C PRO A 21 -25.92 9.06 31.88
N ILE A 22 -25.27 9.23 30.72
CA ILE A 22 -25.69 10.21 29.69
C ILE A 22 -26.72 9.68 28.68
N GLY A 23 -27.01 8.37 28.71
CA GLY A 23 -28.01 7.76 27.85
C GLY A 23 -27.72 7.88 26.34
N LEU A 24 -28.78 7.79 25.51
CA LEU A 24 -28.73 7.81 24.04
C LEU A 24 -28.25 9.12 23.40
N ALA A 25 -27.96 10.16 24.19
CA ALA A 25 -27.42 11.43 23.69
C ALA A 25 -25.94 11.33 23.22
N GLY A 26 -25.26 10.20 23.50
CA GLY A 26 -23.87 9.96 23.11
C GLY A 26 -23.65 9.37 21.70
N GLY A 27 -24.71 9.14 20.92
CA GLY A 27 -24.59 8.68 19.53
C GLY A 27 -23.99 7.29 19.31
N MET A 28 -23.80 6.49 20.36
CA MET A 28 -23.26 5.13 20.29
C MET A 28 -24.34 4.08 20.58
N PRO A 29 -24.52 3.04 19.73
CA PRO A 29 -25.58 2.03 19.90
C PRO A 29 -25.32 1.05 21.06
N ASN A 30 -24.16 1.10 21.72
CA ASN A 30 -23.80 0.19 22.79
C ASN A 30 -23.40 0.94 24.07
N MET A 31 -24.25 0.89 25.09
CA MET A 31 -24.09 1.61 26.36
C MET A 31 -23.02 1.02 27.30
N TYR A 32 -22.41 -0.11 26.93
CA TYR A 32 -21.33 -0.77 27.67
C TYR A 32 -19.98 -0.68 26.95
N ALA A 33 -19.94 -0.02 25.79
CA ALA A 33 -18.71 0.10 25.01
C ALA A 33 -17.70 1.00 25.74
N TYR A 34 -16.51 0.45 25.96
CA TYR A 34 -15.34 1.26 26.28
C TYR A 34 -14.99 2.12 25.06
N VAL A 35 -14.42 3.30 25.30
CA VAL A 35 -14.00 4.27 24.27
C VAL A 35 -13.38 3.56 23.08
N SER A 36 -13.75 3.96 21.87
CA SER A 36 -13.14 3.48 20.61
C SER A 36 -11.64 3.34 20.79
N ASP A 37 -11.15 2.12 20.56
CA ASP A 37 -9.77 1.71 20.78
C ASP A 37 -8.79 2.80 20.34
N SER A 38 -8.14 3.44 21.30
CA SER A 38 -7.20 4.54 21.06
C SER A 38 -5.92 4.07 20.37
N ASN A 39 -5.76 2.75 20.17
CA ASN A 39 -4.69 2.19 19.34
C ASN A 39 -4.95 2.31 17.84
N SER A 40 -6.16 2.71 17.41
CA SER A 40 -6.43 2.97 16.00
C SER A 40 -5.72 4.22 15.45
N TRP A 41 -5.08 5.04 16.31
CA TRP A 41 -4.31 6.23 15.91
C TRP A 41 -2.82 5.98 15.70
N VAL A 42 -2.31 4.81 16.07
CA VAL A 42 -0.91 4.45 15.83
C VAL A 42 -0.90 3.22 14.94
N ASP A 43 -0.93 3.45 13.63
CA ASP A 43 -0.66 2.46 12.58
C ASP A 43 0.86 2.26 12.47
N PRO A 44 1.47 1.31 13.22
CA PRO A 44 2.92 1.23 13.37
C PRO A 44 3.59 0.74 12.08
N LEU A 45 2.79 0.22 11.14
CA LEU A 45 3.21 -0.31 9.85
C LEU A 45 2.86 0.63 8.67
N GLY A 46 2.06 1.68 8.90
CA GLY A 46 1.61 2.61 7.87
C GLY A 46 0.78 1.94 6.77
N LEU A 47 -0.02 0.91 7.09
CA LEU A 47 -0.84 0.15 6.14
C LEU A 47 -2.04 0.94 5.60
N THR A 48 -2.44 2.02 6.25
CA THR A 48 -3.45 2.98 5.79
C THR A 48 -3.18 3.57 4.41
N LYS A 49 -1.91 3.59 3.97
CA LYS A 49 -1.55 4.07 2.63
C LYS A 49 -1.87 3.11 1.49
N PHE A 50 -2.23 1.86 1.81
CA PHE A 50 -2.43 0.79 0.86
C PHE A 50 -3.90 0.43 0.69
N ASN A 51 -4.45 0.75 -0.48
CA ASN A 51 -5.84 0.43 -0.79
C ASN A 51 -5.91 -0.88 -1.58
N PRO A 52 -6.55 -1.94 -1.05
CA PRO A 52 -6.75 -3.18 -1.79
C PRO A 52 -7.81 -2.97 -2.87
N ILE A 53 -7.46 -3.27 -4.12
CA ILE A 53 -8.37 -3.21 -5.27
C ILE A 53 -8.16 -4.44 -6.16
N GLU A 54 -9.19 -4.84 -6.90
CA GLU A 54 -9.05 -5.84 -7.95
C GLU A 54 -8.80 -5.17 -9.30
N VAL A 55 -7.66 -5.49 -9.92
CA VAL A 55 -7.26 -4.95 -11.22
C VAL A 55 -6.83 -6.10 -12.12
N LEU A 56 -7.48 -6.23 -13.28
CA LEU A 56 -7.20 -7.28 -14.27
C LEU A 56 -7.27 -8.71 -13.66
N GLY A 57 -8.25 -8.94 -12.76
CA GLY A 57 -8.46 -10.23 -12.09
C GLY A 57 -7.44 -10.55 -11.00
N ARG A 58 -6.72 -9.54 -10.46
CA ARG A 58 -5.75 -9.71 -9.37
C ARG A 58 -5.94 -8.67 -8.28
N LYS A 59 -5.76 -9.10 -7.03
CA LYS A 59 -5.71 -8.19 -5.88
C LYS A 59 -4.41 -7.40 -5.88
N VAL A 60 -4.50 -6.07 -5.91
CA VAL A 60 -3.36 -5.15 -5.83
C VAL A 60 -3.57 -4.18 -4.67
N TYR A 61 -2.55 -4.02 -3.84
CA TYR A 61 -2.48 -3.05 -2.76
C TYR A 61 -1.81 -1.77 -3.30
N GLN A 62 -2.65 -0.80 -3.67
CA GLN A 62 -2.24 0.46 -4.30
C GLN A 62 -1.69 1.45 -3.28
N ASN A 63 -0.58 2.08 -3.61
CA ASN A 63 0.00 3.16 -2.83
C ASN A 63 -0.71 4.48 -3.16
N GLY A 64 -1.23 5.16 -2.14
CA GLY A 64 -1.91 6.45 -2.28
C GLY A 64 -1.03 7.68 -2.03
N THR A 65 0.16 7.52 -1.45
CA THR A 65 0.91 8.62 -0.83
C THR A 65 2.34 8.78 -1.31
N ASP A 66 2.98 7.71 -1.79
CA ASP A 66 4.42 7.69 -2.04
C ASP A 66 4.80 8.13 -3.47
N PHE A 67 3.88 8.73 -4.23
CA PHE A 67 4.15 9.40 -5.52
C PHE A 67 3.09 10.47 -5.81
N VAL A 68 3.43 11.43 -6.67
CA VAL A 68 2.49 12.43 -7.22
C VAL A 68 2.12 12.11 -8.66
N THR A 69 0.99 12.60 -9.17
CA THR A 69 0.60 12.40 -10.58
C THR A 69 1.35 13.31 -11.55
N GLY A 70 1.79 14.48 -11.07
CA GLY A 70 2.53 15.49 -11.84
C GLY A 70 3.98 15.13 -12.15
N THR A 71 4.78 16.15 -12.45
CA THR A 71 6.23 15.99 -12.64
C THR A 71 6.87 15.57 -11.32
N PRO A 72 7.68 14.50 -11.28
CA PRO A 72 8.34 14.10 -10.06
C PRO A 72 9.42 15.12 -9.65
N ASP A 73 9.47 15.44 -8.35
CA ASP A 73 10.40 16.43 -7.79
C ASP A 73 11.87 15.96 -7.86
N ILE A 74 12.07 14.65 -7.69
CA ILE A 74 13.40 14.04 -7.63
C ILE A 74 13.40 12.84 -8.57
N VAL A 75 14.49 12.68 -9.33
CA VAL A 75 14.74 11.49 -10.13
C VAL A 75 16.17 11.02 -9.90
N ASP A 76 16.31 9.85 -9.29
CA ASP A 76 17.60 9.25 -8.98
C ASP A 76 18.34 8.85 -10.27
N SER A 77 19.67 9.00 -10.27
CA SER A 77 20.52 8.70 -11.43
C SER A 77 20.46 7.23 -11.87
N SER A 78 20.09 6.31 -10.96
CA SER A 78 19.88 4.88 -11.22
C SER A 78 18.63 4.58 -12.06
N VAL A 79 17.72 5.53 -12.20
CA VAL A 79 16.54 5.37 -13.07
C VAL A 79 17.00 5.25 -14.53
N ASN A 80 16.27 4.42 -15.30
CA ASN A 80 16.57 4.18 -16.71
C ASN A 80 16.74 5.51 -17.48
N LYS A 81 17.81 5.62 -18.27
CA LYS A 81 18.17 6.83 -19.03
C LYS A 81 17.02 7.34 -19.91
N HIS A 82 16.25 6.44 -20.52
CA HIS A 82 15.10 6.80 -21.34
C HIS A 82 13.99 7.46 -20.51
N ILE A 83 13.68 6.93 -19.32
CA ILE A 83 12.69 7.51 -18.42
C ILE A 83 13.16 8.87 -17.90
N ARG A 84 14.43 8.97 -17.49
CA ARG A 84 15.03 10.26 -17.10
C ARG A 84 14.92 11.30 -18.21
N LYS A 85 15.21 10.93 -19.46
CA LYS A 85 15.07 11.83 -20.62
C LYS A 85 13.62 12.26 -20.84
N ARG A 86 12.64 11.35 -20.66
CA ARG A 86 11.22 11.70 -20.77
C ARG A 86 10.80 12.72 -19.72
N ILE A 87 11.19 12.51 -18.46
CA ILE A 87 10.87 13.44 -17.37
C ILE A 87 11.56 14.79 -17.59
N ALA A 88 12.82 14.79 -18.02
CA ALA A 88 13.55 16.01 -18.39
C ALA A 88 12.88 16.78 -19.54
N ASN A 89 12.14 16.08 -20.41
CA ASN A 89 11.32 16.67 -21.46
C ASN A 89 9.90 17.04 -21.00
N GLY A 90 9.62 17.04 -19.69
CA GLY A 90 8.34 17.45 -19.11
C GLY A 90 7.31 16.33 -18.91
N ALA A 91 7.68 15.06 -19.07
CA ALA A 91 6.75 13.96 -18.81
C ALA A 91 6.41 13.84 -17.31
N THR A 92 5.11 13.75 -17.02
CA THR A 92 4.60 13.52 -15.66
C THR A 92 4.59 12.04 -15.30
N ASN A 93 4.41 11.73 -14.02
CA ASN A 93 4.15 10.35 -13.58
C ASN A 93 2.88 9.77 -14.23
N LEU A 94 1.86 10.60 -14.47
CA LEU A 94 0.68 10.18 -15.22
C LEU A 94 1.03 9.75 -16.66
N ASP A 95 1.93 10.48 -17.34
CA ASP A 95 2.38 10.13 -18.70
C ASP A 95 3.25 8.87 -18.73
N LEU A 96 4.02 8.63 -17.68
CA LEU A 96 4.73 7.35 -17.51
C LEU A 96 3.71 6.21 -17.39
N MET A 97 2.74 6.34 -16.51
CA MET A 97 1.71 5.32 -16.27
C MET A 97 0.84 5.05 -17.52
N LYS A 98 0.44 6.08 -18.27
CA LYS A 98 -0.27 5.93 -19.56
C LYS A 98 0.49 5.08 -20.58
N THR A 99 1.82 5.11 -20.53
CA THR A 99 2.69 4.27 -21.38
C THR A 99 3.00 2.89 -20.78
N GLY A 100 2.47 2.58 -19.59
CA GLY A 100 2.71 1.34 -18.86
C GLY A 100 3.98 1.31 -18.03
N ASN A 101 4.60 2.48 -17.79
CA ASN A 101 5.75 2.61 -16.90
C ASN A 101 5.29 2.94 -15.48
N ALA A 102 6.00 2.38 -14.50
CA ALA A 102 5.77 2.75 -13.10
C ALA A 102 6.11 4.23 -12.87
N PRO A 103 5.34 4.94 -12.02
CA PRO A 103 5.64 6.31 -11.63
C PRO A 103 6.93 6.35 -10.79
N ILE A 104 7.55 7.52 -10.74
CA ILE A 104 8.64 7.84 -9.83
C ILE A 104 8.04 8.17 -8.47
N GLY A 105 8.44 7.42 -7.45
CA GLY A 105 8.07 7.67 -6.06
C GLY A 105 8.87 8.79 -5.43
N ILE A 106 8.50 9.13 -4.20
CA ILE A 106 9.15 10.15 -3.36
C ILE A 106 10.65 9.88 -3.11
N ASP A 107 11.10 8.64 -3.29
CA ASP A 107 12.50 8.25 -3.18
C ASP A 107 13.29 8.45 -4.48
N GLY A 108 12.70 9.13 -5.47
CA GLY A 108 13.28 9.42 -6.78
C GLY A 108 13.41 8.20 -7.68
N LYS A 109 12.86 7.04 -7.29
CA LYS A 109 12.96 5.78 -8.04
C LYS A 109 11.58 5.30 -8.46
N GLN A 110 11.54 4.43 -9.47
CA GLN A 110 10.27 3.86 -9.88
C GLN A 110 9.65 3.00 -8.77
N ILE A 111 8.34 3.15 -8.58
CA ILE A 111 7.55 2.29 -7.69
C ILE A 111 7.64 0.85 -8.19
N ASN A 112 7.91 -0.07 -7.27
CA ASN A 112 7.96 -1.49 -7.53
C ASN A 112 6.59 -2.11 -7.33
N LEU A 113 6.16 -2.93 -8.27
CA LEU A 113 5.00 -3.80 -8.12
C LEU A 113 5.51 -5.16 -7.62
N HIS A 114 5.34 -5.46 -6.34
CA HIS A 114 5.93 -6.62 -5.68
C HIS A 114 4.87 -7.69 -5.40
N HIS A 115 5.20 -8.97 -5.61
CA HIS A 115 4.34 -10.09 -5.24
C HIS A 115 4.33 -10.32 -3.74
N VAL A 116 3.15 -10.28 -3.11
CA VAL A 116 3.02 -10.47 -1.64
C VAL A 116 3.46 -11.88 -1.21
N ILE A 117 3.22 -12.88 -2.05
CA ILE A 117 3.51 -14.30 -1.76
C ILE A 117 4.60 -14.90 -2.63
N GLY A 118 5.28 -14.09 -3.46
CA GLY A 118 6.35 -14.57 -4.34
C GLY A 118 5.93 -15.48 -5.50
N GLN A 119 4.63 -15.68 -5.73
CA GLN A 119 4.07 -16.55 -6.76
C GLN A 119 3.38 -15.73 -7.86
N GLU A 120 3.47 -16.20 -9.11
CA GLU A 120 2.82 -15.62 -10.28
C GLU A 120 1.92 -16.68 -10.94
N PRO A 121 0.62 -16.42 -11.18
CA PRO A 121 -0.14 -15.21 -10.81
C PRO A 121 -0.39 -15.12 -9.29
N GLY A 122 -0.41 -13.90 -8.74
CA GLY A 122 -0.66 -13.69 -7.32
C GLY A 122 -0.95 -12.22 -6.94
N PRO A 123 -1.31 -11.97 -5.66
CA PRO A 123 -1.55 -10.62 -5.15
C PRO A 123 -0.28 -9.77 -5.18
N MET A 124 -0.44 -8.47 -5.44
CA MET A 124 0.67 -7.53 -5.60
C MET A 124 0.53 -6.30 -4.71
N VAL A 125 1.65 -5.65 -4.41
CA VAL A 125 1.70 -4.42 -3.62
C VAL A 125 2.64 -3.40 -4.27
N GLU A 126 2.25 -2.14 -4.29
CA GLU A 126 3.08 -1.04 -4.75
C GLU A 126 4.03 -0.59 -3.64
N LEU A 127 5.35 -0.69 -3.83
CA LEU A 127 6.34 -0.32 -2.82
C LEU A 127 7.36 0.65 -3.42
N THR A 128 7.82 1.62 -2.62
CA THR A 128 9.00 2.41 -2.99
C THR A 128 10.22 1.51 -3.14
N SER A 129 11.16 1.90 -4.00
CA SER A 129 12.36 1.10 -4.25
C SER A 129 13.21 0.96 -3.00
N SER A 130 13.30 2.03 -2.23
CA SER A 130 14.01 2.09 -0.95
C SER A 130 13.39 1.18 0.11
N PHE A 131 12.05 1.15 0.21
CA PHE A 131 11.35 0.24 1.13
C PHE A 131 11.57 -1.22 0.75
N HIS A 132 11.41 -1.56 -0.53
CA HIS A 132 11.67 -2.93 -1.02
C HIS A 132 13.11 -3.37 -0.76
N LYS A 133 14.10 -2.47 -0.93
CA LYS A 133 15.51 -2.76 -0.63
C LYS A 133 15.76 -2.96 0.86
N LYS A 134 15.23 -2.08 1.72
CA LYS A 134 15.39 -2.16 3.17
C LYS A 134 14.78 -3.44 3.75
N HIS A 135 13.60 -3.84 3.25
CA HIS A 135 12.85 -4.99 3.73
C HIS A 135 13.01 -6.25 2.86
N HIS A 136 14.02 -6.28 1.97
CA HIS A 136 14.23 -7.39 1.03
C HIS A 136 14.22 -8.76 1.71
N LYS A 137 14.87 -8.91 2.88
CA LYS A 137 14.90 -10.19 3.60
C LYS A 137 13.52 -10.61 4.12
N ALA A 138 12.70 -9.68 4.60
CA ALA A 138 11.35 -9.98 5.06
C ALA A 138 10.40 -10.30 3.89
N LEU A 139 10.57 -9.59 2.77
CA LEU A 139 9.76 -9.74 1.56
C LEU A 139 10.09 -11.00 0.76
N HIS A 140 11.35 -11.47 0.79
CA HIS A 140 11.82 -12.63 0.02
C HIS A 140 12.23 -13.82 0.91
N GLY A 141 12.18 -13.70 2.23
CA GLY A 141 12.69 -14.70 3.18
C GLY A 141 11.93 -16.02 3.23
N LEU A 142 10.69 -16.05 2.74
CA LEU A 142 9.84 -17.25 2.68
C LEU A 142 9.95 -18.03 1.37
N ILE A 143 10.76 -17.58 0.41
CA ILE A 143 10.84 -18.16 -0.93
C ILE A 143 12.14 -18.95 -1.06
N GLU A 144 12.06 -20.27 -1.04
CA GLU A 144 13.18 -21.12 -1.45
C GLU A 144 13.60 -20.76 -2.89
N ASN A 145 14.87 -20.39 -3.07
CA ASN A 145 15.47 -19.83 -4.29
C ASN A 145 15.22 -20.62 -5.61
N LYS A 146 14.62 -21.82 -5.55
CA LYS A 146 14.36 -22.68 -6.72
C LYS A 146 12.95 -22.56 -7.30
N ARG A 147 11.99 -21.87 -6.66
CA ARG A 147 10.60 -21.68 -7.16
C ARG A 147 10.26 -20.25 -7.60
N SER A 148 11.27 -19.38 -7.72
CA SER A 148 11.04 -18.01 -8.19
C SER A 148 10.48 -17.99 -9.62
N PHE A 149 9.34 -17.32 -9.82
CA PHE A 149 8.72 -17.17 -11.15
C PHE A 149 9.66 -16.51 -12.16
N ARG A 150 10.68 -15.78 -11.68
CA ARG A 150 11.71 -15.13 -12.50
C ARG A 150 12.56 -16.13 -13.28
N ASN A 151 12.65 -17.37 -12.81
CA ASN A 151 13.40 -18.43 -13.50
C ASN A 151 12.56 -19.08 -14.62
N ASN A 152 11.25 -18.80 -14.70
CA ASN A 152 10.36 -19.27 -15.75
C ASN A 152 10.02 -18.13 -16.72
N LYS A 153 10.49 -18.24 -17.97
CA LYS A 153 10.28 -17.21 -19.01
C LYS A 153 8.79 -16.90 -19.26
N ALA A 154 7.92 -17.90 -19.21
CA ALA A 154 6.48 -17.70 -19.42
C ALA A 154 5.87 -16.89 -18.27
N LEU A 155 6.21 -17.21 -17.02
CA LEU A 155 5.73 -16.48 -15.84
C LEU A 155 6.31 -15.07 -15.77
N HIS A 156 7.59 -14.90 -16.11
CA HIS A 156 8.21 -13.57 -16.22
C HIS A 156 7.50 -12.70 -17.26
N ASN A 157 7.22 -13.24 -18.45
CA ASN A 157 6.49 -12.51 -19.49
C ASN A 157 5.06 -12.19 -19.08
N ALA A 158 4.38 -13.11 -18.38
CA ALA A 158 3.05 -12.89 -17.83
C ALA A 158 3.05 -11.73 -16.82
N TYR A 159 4.03 -11.71 -15.91
CA TYR A 159 4.22 -10.64 -14.95
C TYR A 159 4.50 -9.29 -15.63
N GLU A 160 5.44 -9.23 -16.59
CA GLU A 160 5.75 -7.98 -17.29
C GLU A 160 4.57 -7.46 -18.11
N SER A 161 3.78 -8.36 -18.71
CA SER A 161 2.53 -8.03 -19.39
C SER A 161 1.49 -7.45 -18.43
N PHE A 162 1.29 -8.12 -17.28
CA PHE A 162 0.41 -7.62 -16.22
C PHE A 162 0.87 -6.24 -15.72
N ARG A 163 2.14 -6.09 -15.36
CA ARG A 163 2.73 -4.85 -14.84
C ARG A 163 2.48 -3.67 -15.78
N LYS A 164 2.72 -3.85 -17.08
CA LYS A 164 2.48 -2.79 -18.08
C LYS A 164 1.00 -2.42 -18.19
N LYS A 165 0.10 -3.40 -18.21
CA LYS A 165 -1.35 -3.16 -18.27
C LYS A 165 -1.85 -2.50 -16.99
N TYR A 166 -1.38 -2.97 -15.84
CA TYR A 166 -1.70 -2.44 -14.53
C TYR A 166 -1.44 -0.94 -14.44
N TRP A 167 -0.23 -0.48 -14.81
CA TRP A 167 0.08 0.95 -14.76
C TRP A 167 -0.80 1.80 -15.70
N LYS A 168 -1.22 1.24 -16.84
CA LYS A 168 -2.17 1.93 -17.72
C LYS A 168 -3.56 2.06 -17.08
N GLU A 169 -4.04 1.02 -16.43
CA GLU A 169 -5.30 1.09 -15.66
C GLU A 169 -5.19 2.04 -14.46
N ARG A 170 -4.04 2.02 -13.76
CA ARG A 170 -3.74 2.96 -12.67
C ARG A 170 -3.81 4.41 -13.15
N ALA A 171 -3.29 4.71 -14.35
CA ALA A 171 -3.37 6.05 -14.93
C ALA A 171 -4.81 6.50 -15.16
N LYS A 172 -5.68 5.63 -15.68
CA LYS A 172 -7.09 5.95 -15.93
C LYS A 172 -7.83 6.32 -14.65
N GLY A 173 -7.58 5.57 -13.57
CA GLY A 173 -8.17 5.85 -12.26
C GLY A 173 -7.74 7.19 -11.66
N LEU A 174 -6.55 7.67 -12.00
CA LEU A 174 -5.99 8.93 -11.50
C LEU A 174 -6.29 10.14 -12.41
N SER A 175 -6.75 9.92 -13.65
CA SER A 175 -7.12 11.00 -14.58
C SER A 175 -8.55 11.51 -14.42
N CYS A 176 -9.37 10.85 -13.60
CA CYS A 176 -10.80 11.16 -13.43
C CYS A 176 -11.10 12.05 -12.21
N CYS A 177 -10.12 12.77 -11.67
CA CYS A 177 -10.29 13.72 -10.56
C CYS A 177 -9.86 15.12 -10.97
#